data_AF-A0A2U3QFR2-F1
#
_entry.id   AF-A0A2U3QFR2-F1
#
_cell.length_a   1.000
_cell.length_b   1.000
_cell.length_c   1.000
_cell.angle_alpha   90.00
_cell.angle_beta   90.00
_cell.angle_gamma   90.00
#
_symmetry.space_group_name_H-M   'P 1'
#
loop_
_entity.id
_entity.type
_entity.pdbx_description
1 polymer ?
#
loop_
_entity_poly.entity_id
_entity_poly.type
_entity_poly.pdbx_seq_one_letter_code
_entity_poly.pdbx_strand_id
1 'polypeptide(L)' 'MAVNTITHTRPGEIFVHRNDGNIVSINDWNLSAVLEFSINRLHIPDIVICGHYGCGGLMRSTRKIAKTKVYTYLPYQCL' A
#
# COMPACT_ATOMS: atom_id res chain seq x y z
N MET A 1 11.54 6.37 1.09
CA MET A 1 12.13 6.01 2.40
C MET A 1 11.94 4.51 2.61
N ALA A 2 12.93 3.82 3.19
CA ALA A 2 12.81 2.39 3.45
C ALA A 2 12.05 2.13 4.77
N VAL A 3 11.21 1.08 4.82
CA VAL A 3 10.31 0.86 5.96
C VAL A 3 11.08 0.50 7.23
N ASN A 4 12.19 -0.21 7.08
CA ASN A 4 13.09 -0.62 8.15
C ASN A 4 13.76 0.58 8.82
N THR A 5 14.00 1.66 8.07
CA THR A 5 14.52 2.92 8.64
C THR A 5 13.50 3.62 9.53
N ILE A 6 12.21 3.56 9.17
CA ILE A 6 11.12 4.22 9.92
C ILE A 6 10.75 3.41 11.17
N THR A 7 10.71 2.09 11.03
CA THR A 7 10.26 1.17 12.09
C THR A 7 11.40 0.70 12.99
N HIS A 8 12.64 1.09 12.69
CA HIS A 8 13.85 0.62 13.39
C HIS A 8 13.98 -0.90 13.44
N THR A 9 13.53 -1.59 12.38
CA THR A 9 13.58 -3.05 12.27
C THR A 9 14.80 -3.54 11.50
N ARG A 10 15.17 -4.79 11.75
CA ARG A 10 16.23 -5.50 11.01
C ARG A 10 15.70 -6.02 9.68
N PRO A 11 16.56 -6.19 8.66
CA PRO A 11 16.17 -6.85 7.41
C PRO A 11 15.54 -8.22 7.66
N GLY A 12 14.41 -8.50 7.01
CA GLY A 12 13.67 -9.75 7.17
C GLY A 12 12.61 -9.75 8.28
N GLU A 13 12.58 -8.75 9.16
CA GLU A 13 11.52 -8.63 10.18
C GLU A 13 10.21 -8.06 9.62
N ILE A 14 10.26 -7.36 8.48
CA ILE A 14 9.09 -6.83 7.79
C ILE A 14 9.06 -7.35 6.36
N PHE A 15 7.95 -7.99 5.99
CA PHE A 15 7.63 -8.33 4.62
C PHE A 15 6.93 -7.14 3.94
N VAL A 16 7.46 -6.69 2.81
CA VAL A 16 7.04 -5.42 2.19
C VAL A 16 6.50 -5.65 0.79
N HIS A 17 5.26 -5.21 0.56
CA HIS A 17 4.72 -4.97 -0.76
C HIS A 17 4.54 -3.46 -0.97
N ARG A 18 4.84 -2.99 -2.19
CA ARG A 18 4.65 -1.59 -2.58
C ARG A 18 4.02 -1.51 -3.95
N ASN A 19 3.06 -0.60 -4.08
CA ASN A 19 2.47 -0.18 -5.34
C ASN A 19 2.25 1.34 -5.33
N ASP A 20 1.92 1.91 -6.48
CA ASP A 20 1.73 3.35 -6.62
C ASP A 20 0.52 3.84 -5.81
N GLY A 21 0.79 4.57 -4.73
CA GLY A 21 -0.24 5.13 -3.85
C GLY A 21 -0.71 4.21 -2.71
N ASN A 22 -0.06 3.06 -2.52
CA ASN A 22 -0.41 2.07 -1.48
C ASN A 22 -1.89 1.64 -1.55
N ILE A 23 -2.37 1.44 -2.78
CA ILE A 23 -3.77 1.14 -3.08
C ILE A 23 -4.06 -0.31 -2.74
N VAL A 24 -5.20 -0.52 -2.08
CA VAL A 24 -5.78 -1.84 -1.85
C VAL A 24 -7.03 -1.96 -2.70
N SER A 25 -6.98 -2.85 -3.70
CA SER A 25 -8.09 -3.15 -4.60
C SER A 25 -8.39 -4.64 -4.55
N ILE A 26 -9.66 -5.00 -4.44
CA ILE A 26 -10.13 -6.39 -4.35
C ILE A 26 -9.80 -7.17 -5.63
N ASN A 27 -9.69 -6.46 -6.77
CA ASN A 27 -9.42 -7.08 -8.07
C ASN A 27 -7.93 -7.02 -8.44
N ASP A 28 -7.05 -6.69 -7.49
CA ASP A 28 -5.61 -6.71 -7.70
C ASP A 28 -5.03 -8.09 -7.33
N TRP A 29 -4.68 -8.86 -8.37
CA TRP A 29 -4.06 -10.17 -8.22
C TRP A 29 -2.66 -10.11 -7.62
N ASN A 30 -1.92 -9.01 -7.81
CA ASN A 30 -0.59 -8.84 -7.23
C ASN A 30 -0.71 -8.74 -5.71
N LEU A 31 -1.59 -7.86 -5.22
CA LEU A 31 -1.88 -7.73 -3.80
C LEU A 31 -2.44 -9.05 -3.23
N SER A 32 -3.34 -9.72 -3.95
CA SER A 32 -3.94 -10.98 -3.51
C SER A 32 -2.88 -12.08 -3.33
N ALA A 33 -1.92 -12.19 -4.25
CA ALA A 33 -0.81 -13.15 -4.14
C ALA A 33 0.09 -12.85 -2.94
N VAL A 34 0.40 -11.57 -2.68
CA VAL A 34 1.18 -11.17 -1.50
C VAL A 34 0.44 -11.50 -0.21
N LEU A 35 -0.86 -11.21 -0.12
CA LEU A 35 -1.68 -11.49 1.06
C LEU A 35 -1.78 -13.00 1.33
N GLU A 36 -2.04 -13.80 0.29
CA GLU A 36 -2.07 -15.27 0.39
C GLU A 36 -0.76 -15.80 0.95
N PHE A 37 0.37 -15.35 0.41
CA PHE A 37 1.69 -15.77 0.88
C PHE A 37 1.97 -15.32 2.32
N SER A 38 1.62 -14.07 2.64
CA SER A 38 1.84 -13.48 3.96
C SER A 38 1.08 -14.24 5.05
N ILE A 39 -0.17 -14.60 4.77
CA ILE A 39 -1.05 -15.27 5.73
C ILE A 39 -0.74 -16.77 5.79
N ASN A 40 -0.74 -17.46 4.64
CA ASN A 40 -0.71 -18.93 4.61
C ASN A 40 0.70 -19.52 4.66
N ARG A 41 1.74 -18.75 4.30
CA ARG A 41 3.12 -19.25 4.26
C ARG A 41 3.97 -18.64 5.36
N LEU A 42 3.94 -17.33 5.50
CA LEU A 42 4.74 -16.62 6.50
C LEU A 42 4.05 -16.52 7.87
N HIS A 43 2.73 -16.73 7.93
CA HIS A 43 1.93 -16.62 9.16
C HIS A 43 2.12 -15.26 9.86
N ILE A 44 2.16 -14.19 9.07
CA ILE A 44 2.33 -12.82 9.60
C ILE A 44 1.09 -12.46 10.43
N PRO A 45 1.26 -12.05 11.71
CA PRO A 45 0.13 -11.77 12.60
C PRO A 45 -0.56 -10.45 12.28
N ASP A 46 0.20 -9.45 11.83
CA ASP A 46 -0.25 -8.08 11.65
C ASP A 46 0.05 -7.57 10.24
N ILE A 47 -0.97 -7.04 9.55
CA ILE A 47 -0.85 -6.42 8.23
C ILE A 47 -1.14 -4.92 8.36
N VAL A 48 -0.19 -4.10 7.94
CA VAL A 48 -0.27 -2.63 8.05
C VAL A 48 -0.26 -1.99 6.66
N ILE A 49 -1.20 -1.07 6.42
CA ILE A 49 -1.23 -0.22 5.22
C ILE A 49 -0.66 1.15 5.59
N CYS A 50 0.48 1.50 5.00
CA CYS A 50 1.16 2.76 5.29
C CYS A 50 1.03 3.75 4.13
N GLY A 51 0.39 4.89 4.37
CA GLY A 51 0.42 6.06 3.49
C GLY A 51 1.63 6.97 3.77
N HIS A 52 1.82 7.98 2.93
CA HIS A 52 2.75 9.07 3.23
C HIS A 52 2.22 10.40 2.70
N TYR A 53 2.51 11.49 3.43
CA TYR A 53 2.19 12.84 3.01
C TYR A 53 2.88 13.20 1.70
N GLY A 54 2.21 14.05 0.90
CA GLY A 54 2.72 14.49 -0.39
C GLY A 54 2.81 13.38 -1.45
N CYS A 55 2.02 12.30 -1.31
CA CYS A 55 2.02 11.22 -2.31
C CYS A 55 1.64 11.74 -3.70
N GLY A 56 2.59 11.72 -4.62
CA GLY A 56 2.39 12.18 -6.00
C GLY A 56 1.28 11.44 -6.74
N GLY A 57 1.12 10.14 -6.46
CA GLY A 57 0.03 9.33 -7.01
C GLY A 57 -1.35 9.84 -6.57
N LEU A 58 -1.55 10.02 -5.26
CA LEU A 58 -2.80 10.53 -4.71
C LEU A 58 -3.08 12.00 -5.13
N MET A 59 -2.05 12.84 -5.09
CA MET A 59 -2.15 14.25 -5.51
C MET A 59 -2.52 14.40 -6.99
N ARG A 60 -2.13 13.43 -7.83
CA ARG A 60 -2.45 13.46 -9.27
C ARG A 60 -3.81 12.85 -9.56
N SER A 61 -4.21 11.81 -8.82
CA SER A 61 -5.55 11.21 -8.92
C SER A 61 -6.67 12.15 -8.47
N THR A 62 -6.41 13.03 -7.51
CA THR A 62 -7.40 14.02 -7.03
C THR A 62 -7.52 15.26 -7.93
N ARG A 63 -6.58 15.50 -8.85
CA ARG A 63 -6.71 16.57 -9.85
C ARG A 63 -7.74 16.16 -10.90
N LYS A 64 -8.77 16.99 -11.10
CA LYS A 64 -9.91 16.84 -12.04
C LYS A 64 -9.54 16.65 -13.54
N ILE A 65 -8.29 16.34 -13.87
CA ILE A 65 -7.73 16.30 -15.24
C ILE A 65 -7.56 14.85 -15.74
N ALA A 66 -7.59 13.82 -14.89
CA ALA A 66 -7.45 12.45 -15.34
C ALA A 66 -8.78 11.88 -15.86
N LYS A 67 -8.90 11.71 -17.18
CA LYS A 67 -10.02 11.02 -17.86
C LYS A 67 -10.14 9.54 -17.50
N THR A 68 -9.16 8.98 -16.79
CA THR A 68 -9.14 7.58 -16.35
C THR A 68 -9.65 7.50 -14.91
N LYS A 69 -10.81 6.87 -14.71
CA LYS A 69 -11.32 6.55 -13.37
C LYS A 69 -10.44 5.46 -12.76
N VAL A 70 -9.42 5.86 -12.02
CA VAL A 70 -8.74 4.95 -11.08
C VAL A 70 -9.61 4.94 -9.83
N TYR A 71 -10.23 3.81 -9.52
CA TYR A 71 -10.98 3.61 -8.28
C TYR A 71 -9.98 3.57 -7.11
N THR A 72 -9.52 4.72 -6.64
CA THR A 72 -8.90 4.82 -5.31
C THR A 72 -10.02 4.72 -4.29
N TYR A 73 -9.99 3.70 -3.43
CA TYR A 73 -10.86 3.61 -2.26
C TYR A 73 -10.63 4.87 -1.40
N LEU A 74 -11.47 5.89 -1.57
CA LEU A 74 -11.44 7.13 -0.81
C LEU A 74 -12.55 7.07 0.25
N PRO A 75 -12.28 6.47 1.42
CA PRO A 75 -12.97 6.92 2.63
C PRO A 75 -12.04 7.50 3.69
N TYR A 76 -10.71 7.50 3.50
CA TYR A 76 -9.79 8.10 4.46
C TYR A 76 -8.79 8.99 3.75
N GLN A 77 -9.14 10.29 3.68
CA GLN A 77 -8.13 11.34 3.70
C GLN A 77 -7.09 10.94 4.74
N CYS A 78 -5.84 10.79 4.29
CA CYS A 78 -4.72 10.97 5.20
C CYS A 78 -4.93 12.34 5.87
N LEU A 79 -5.31 12.33 7.15
CA LEU A 79 -5.23 13.49 8.04
C LEU A 79 -3.81 14.04 7.98
#